data_AF-A0A024WFV2-F1
#
_entry.id   AF-A0A024WFV2-F1
#
_cell.length_a   1.000
_cell.length_b   1.000
_cell.length_c   1.000
_cell.angle_alpha   90.00
_cell.angle_beta   90.00
_cell.angle_gamma   90.00
#
_symmetry.space_group_name_H-M   'P 1'
#
loop_
_entity.id
_entity.type
_entity.pdbx_description
1 polymer ?
#
loop_
_entity_poly.entity_id
_entity_poly.type
_entity_poly.pdbx_seq_one_letter_code
_entity_poly.pdbx_strand_id
1 'polypeptide(L)'
;TVAPTVGLIGAVAVNAWKPKALELAIEEALKAGATEIAAAANAAGKAAGLDAVIEGIKDVFITDKLTTKTLQSFFNSKPYTDVSNVIDIITRNKAAFCAVQVTLDTDMCTQININLGTMLENGRSVLTDRTAISQKAQEIVTQGTKAAEATKAQVAADGKLAIETTQQKVIEAASYNLYSAIGYSILAILIIVLIMTKNENEEKTPIYKIIRRIGITCLLY
;
A
#
# COMPACT_ATOMS: atom_id res chain seq x y z
N THR A 1 10.93 -6.26 56.37
CA THR A 1 11.10 -5.31 55.25
C THR A 1 11.20 -6.05 53.92
N VAL A 2 10.12 -6.69 53.45
CA VAL A 2 10.13 -7.55 52.23
C VAL A 2 9.35 -6.95 51.05
N ALA A 3 9.09 -5.64 51.08
CA ALA A 3 8.16 -5.00 50.14
C ALA A 3 8.75 -4.42 48.84
N PRO A 4 10.03 -4.00 48.71
CA PRO A 4 10.46 -3.32 47.48
C PRO A 4 10.91 -4.27 46.35
N THR A 5 11.21 -5.54 46.62
CA THR A 5 11.81 -6.44 45.63
C THR A 5 10.80 -7.15 44.74
N VAL A 6 9.61 -7.50 45.25
CA VAL A 6 8.58 -8.21 44.46
C VAL A 6 7.93 -7.28 43.42
N GLY A 7 7.68 -6.02 43.78
CA GLY A 7 7.19 -5.01 42.83
C GLY A 7 8.21 -4.68 41.74
N LEU A 8 9.50 -4.67 42.08
CA LEU A 8 10.58 -4.41 41.12
C LEU A 8 10.82 -5.62 40.20
N ILE A 9 10.82 -6.85 40.72
CA ILE A 9 10.99 -8.07 39.91
C ILE A 9 9.75 -8.33 39.03
N GLY A 10 8.54 -8.05 39.53
CA GLY A 10 7.32 -8.10 38.73
C GLY A 10 7.32 -7.08 37.59
N ALA A 11 7.71 -5.82 37.87
CA ALA A 11 7.84 -4.80 36.82
C ALA A 11 8.93 -5.15 35.80
N VAL A 12 10.08 -5.69 36.23
CA VAL A 12 11.17 -6.12 35.34
C VAL A 12 10.77 -7.32 34.47
N ALA A 13 10.09 -8.32 35.04
CA ALA A 13 9.62 -9.49 34.29
C ALA A 13 8.56 -9.10 33.23
N VAL A 14 7.64 -8.21 33.59
CA VAL A 14 6.62 -7.71 32.67
C VAL A 14 7.23 -6.86 31.56
N ASN A 15 8.15 -5.96 31.91
CA ASN A 15 8.85 -5.14 30.93
C ASN A 15 9.73 -5.97 29.99
N ALA A 16 10.20 -7.15 30.43
CA ALA A 16 10.95 -8.06 29.58
C ALA A 16 10.06 -8.86 28.61
N TRP A 17 8.80 -9.16 28.96
CA TRP A 17 7.94 -10.03 28.15
C TRP A 17 7.03 -9.24 27.20
N LYS A 18 6.66 -8.00 27.58
CA LYS A 18 5.81 -7.12 26.77
C LYS A 18 6.36 -6.84 25.36
N PRO A 19 7.66 -6.58 25.15
CA PRO A 19 8.22 -6.40 23.80
C PRO A 19 8.08 -7.66 22.96
N LYS A 20 8.40 -8.83 23.52
CA LYS A 20 8.33 -10.11 22.81
C LYS A 20 6.88 -10.51 22.46
N ALA A 21 5.93 -10.23 23.36
CA ALA A 21 4.50 -10.44 23.08
C ALA A 21 3.99 -9.49 21.99
N LEU A 22 4.46 -8.24 21.96
CA LEU A 22 4.14 -7.25 20.93
C LEU A 22 4.69 -7.65 19.56
N GLU A 23 5.95 -8.07 19.49
CA GLU A 23 6.58 -8.55 18.25
C GLU A 23 5.79 -9.73 17.65
N LEU A 24 5.45 -10.74 18.46
CA LEU A 24 4.67 -11.89 18.00
C LEU A 24 3.25 -11.51 17.54
N ALA A 25 2.59 -10.58 18.24
CA ALA A 25 1.26 -10.11 17.88
C ALA A 25 1.28 -9.32 16.56
N ILE A 26 2.28 -8.47 16.35
CA ILE A 26 2.49 -7.72 15.10
C ILE A 26 2.78 -8.70 13.95
N GLU A 27 3.70 -9.65 14.15
CA GLU A 27 4.06 -10.62 13.11
C GLU A 27 2.85 -11.42 12.64
N GLU A 28 2.02 -11.88 13.58
CA GLU A 28 0.80 -12.60 13.20
C GLU A 28 -0.21 -11.70 12.49
N ALA A 29 -0.45 -10.49 13.01
CA ALA A 29 -1.41 -9.58 12.41
C ALA A 29 -0.98 -9.17 10.99
N LEU A 30 0.32 -8.98 10.76
CA LEU A 30 0.89 -8.75 9.44
C LEU A 30 0.71 -9.97 8.51
N LYS A 31 0.91 -11.20 9.00
CA LYS A 31 0.65 -12.42 8.23
C LYS A 31 -0.83 -12.54 7.85
N ALA A 32 -1.74 -12.27 8.78
CA ALA A 32 -3.18 -12.32 8.55
C ALA A 32 -3.65 -11.22 7.57
N GLY A 33 -3.10 -10.00 7.68
CA GLY A 33 -3.46 -8.86 6.84
C GLY A 33 -2.69 -8.75 5.52
N ALA A 34 -1.70 -9.61 5.27
CA ALA A 34 -0.79 -9.48 4.12
C ALA A 34 -1.53 -9.47 2.77
N THR A 35 -2.54 -10.31 2.62
CA THR A 35 -3.34 -10.42 1.38
C THR A 35 -4.17 -9.17 1.13
N GLU A 36 -4.82 -8.64 2.17
CA GLU A 36 -5.64 -7.43 2.10
C GLU A 36 -4.78 -6.19 1.82
N ILE A 37 -3.63 -6.06 2.51
CA ILE A 37 -2.66 -4.99 2.25
C ILE A 37 -2.18 -5.05 0.80
N ALA A 38 -1.79 -6.23 0.32
CA ALA A 38 -1.33 -6.39 -1.05
C ALA A 38 -2.44 -6.08 -2.07
N ALA A 39 -3.68 -6.48 -1.80
CA ALA A 39 -4.82 -6.18 -2.67
C ALA A 39 -5.10 -4.67 -2.73
N ALA A 40 -5.16 -3.99 -1.58
CA ALA A 40 -5.35 -2.54 -1.49
C ALA A 40 -4.21 -1.78 -2.18
N ALA A 41 -2.97 -2.17 -1.93
CA ALA A 41 -1.79 -1.56 -2.54
C ALA A 41 -1.76 -1.74 -4.06
N ASN A 42 -2.11 -2.93 -4.57
CA ASN A 42 -2.22 -3.17 -6.01
C ASN A 42 -3.36 -2.36 -6.65
N ALA A 43 -4.50 -2.24 -5.97
CA ALA A 43 -5.63 -1.45 -6.48
C ALA A 43 -5.28 0.04 -6.53
N ALA A 44 -4.72 0.59 -5.46
CA ALA A 44 -4.28 1.98 -5.39
C ALA A 44 -3.17 2.28 -6.41
N GLY A 45 -2.18 1.40 -6.53
CA GLY A 45 -1.12 1.51 -7.53
C GLY A 45 -1.67 1.54 -8.95
N LYS A 46 -2.60 0.65 -9.30
CA LYS A 46 -3.23 0.65 -10.63
C LYS A 46 -4.00 1.94 -10.91
N ALA A 47 -4.75 2.45 -9.94
CA ALA A 47 -5.47 3.72 -10.08
C ALA A 47 -4.51 4.89 -10.31
N ALA A 48 -3.49 5.02 -9.46
CA ALA A 48 -2.49 6.09 -9.57
C ALA A 48 -1.69 6.02 -10.89
N GLY A 49 -1.35 4.81 -11.36
CA GLY A 49 -0.66 4.64 -12.63
C GLY A 49 -1.51 5.04 -13.82
N LEU A 50 -2.81 4.69 -13.82
CA LEU A 50 -3.76 5.13 -14.84
C LEU A 50 -3.94 6.65 -14.83
N ASP A 51 -4.12 7.24 -13.65
CA ASP A 51 -4.30 8.69 -13.51
C ASP A 51 -3.07 9.45 -14.03
N ALA A 52 -1.86 9.01 -13.70
CA ALA A 52 -0.63 9.58 -14.24
C ALA A 52 -0.50 9.44 -15.76
N VAL A 53 -0.94 8.32 -16.36
CA VAL A 53 -0.98 8.18 -17.83
C VAL A 53 -1.97 9.18 -18.45
N ILE A 54 -3.12 9.37 -17.83
CA ILE A 54 -4.14 10.32 -18.29
C ILE A 54 -3.62 11.76 -18.22
N GLU A 55 -2.96 12.13 -17.12
CA GLU A 55 -2.31 13.43 -16.97
C GLU A 55 -1.24 13.64 -18.03
N GLY A 56 -0.35 12.66 -18.24
CA GLY A 56 0.67 12.74 -19.28
C GLY A 56 0.09 12.90 -20.69
N ILE A 57 -1.05 12.27 -21.00
CA ILE A 57 -1.76 12.51 -22.27
C ILE A 57 -2.34 13.92 -22.32
N LYS A 58 -2.96 14.41 -21.23
CA LYS A 58 -3.50 15.77 -21.18
C LYS A 58 -2.42 16.84 -21.36
N ASP A 59 -1.23 16.62 -20.80
CA ASP A 59 -0.09 17.53 -20.94
C ASP A 59 0.41 17.64 -22.38
N VAL A 60 0.21 16.59 -23.19
CA VAL A 60 0.51 16.65 -24.64
C VAL A 60 -0.45 17.58 -25.36
N PHE A 61 -1.74 17.54 -25.03
CA PHE A 61 -2.78 18.24 -25.79
C PHE A 61 -3.22 19.58 -25.22
N ILE A 62 -2.99 19.84 -23.93
CA ILE A 62 -3.29 21.09 -23.20
C ILE A 62 -4.67 21.64 -23.61
N THR A 63 -5.70 20.81 -23.49
CA THR A 63 -7.05 21.13 -23.94
C THR A 63 -8.12 20.64 -22.98
N ASP A 64 -9.11 21.49 -22.73
CA ASP A 64 -10.29 21.13 -21.92
C ASP A 64 -11.21 20.11 -22.62
N LYS A 65 -11.00 19.88 -23.93
CA LYS A 65 -11.76 18.90 -24.72
C LYS A 65 -11.43 17.45 -24.33
N LEU A 66 -10.24 17.21 -23.78
CA LEU A 66 -9.82 15.91 -23.29
C LEU A 66 -9.99 15.84 -21.77
N THR A 67 -11.20 15.48 -21.35
CA THR A 67 -11.48 15.28 -19.94
C THR A 67 -10.89 13.96 -19.44
N THR A 68 -10.57 13.90 -18.15
CA THR A 68 -10.14 12.68 -17.46
C THR A 68 -11.12 11.52 -17.72
N LYS A 69 -12.43 11.79 -17.65
CA LYS A 69 -13.47 10.77 -17.88
C LYS A 69 -13.45 10.21 -19.31
N THR A 70 -13.26 11.09 -20.30
CA THR A 70 -13.14 10.66 -21.71
C THR A 70 -11.90 9.78 -21.89
N LEU A 71 -10.76 10.18 -21.31
CA LEU A 71 -9.52 9.42 -21.41
C LEU A 71 -9.57 8.08 -20.69
N GLN A 72 -10.16 8.02 -19.48
CA GLN A 72 -10.36 6.78 -18.73
C GLN A 72 -11.09 5.72 -19.55
N SER A 73 -12.07 6.12 -20.37
CA SER A 73 -12.85 5.17 -21.18
C SER A 73 -12.02 4.32 -22.15
N PHE A 74 -10.85 4.83 -22.60
CA PHE A 74 -9.94 4.10 -23.48
C PHE A 74 -9.14 3.00 -22.76
N PHE A 75 -9.13 3.02 -21.43
CA PHE A 75 -8.39 2.05 -20.60
C PHE A 75 -9.32 1.02 -19.94
N ASN A 76 -10.61 1.03 -20.27
CA ASN A 76 -11.57 0.03 -19.79
C ASN A 76 -11.26 -1.38 -20.32
N SER A 77 -10.77 -1.50 -21.55
CA SER A 77 -10.52 -2.78 -22.21
C SER A 77 -9.04 -3.12 -22.39
N LYS A 78 -8.15 -2.13 -22.26
CA LYS A 78 -6.70 -2.30 -22.41
C LYS A 78 -5.97 -1.67 -21.23
N PRO A 79 -4.92 -2.31 -20.70
CA PRO A 79 -4.17 -1.76 -19.57
C PRO A 79 -3.44 -0.48 -19.96
N TYR A 80 -3.27 0.44 -19.00
CA TYR A 80 -2.49 1.67 -19.23
C TYR A 80 -1.01 1.40 -19.51
N THR A 81 -0.52 0.20 -19.18
CA THR A 81 0.85 -0.24 -19.45
C THR A 81 1.08 -0.66 -20.90
N ASP A 82 0.02 -0.80 -21.71
CA ASP A 82 0.13 -1.09 -23.14
C ASP A 82 0.49 0.20 -23.90
N VAL A 83 1.78 0.34 -24.20
CA VAL A 83 2.32 1.47 -24.98
C VAL A 83 1.61 1.60 -26.33
N SER A 84 1.20 0.51 -26.97
CA SER A 84 0.50 0.56 -28.25
C SER A 84 -0.87 1.25 -28.13
N ASN A 85 -1.58 1.00 -27.02
CA ASN A 85 -2.84 1.68 -26.74
C ASN A 85 -2.63 3.20 -26.56
N VAL A 86 -1.58 3.60 -25.85
CA VAL A 86 -1.25 5.02 -25.66
C VAL A 86 -0.84 5.68 -26.97
N ILE A 87 -0.05 4.99 -27.81
CA ILE A 87 0.29 5.45 -29.17
C ILE A 87 -0.98 5.67 -29.99
N ASP A 88 -1.91 4.71 -29.98
CA ASP A 88 -3.18 4.81 -30.72
C ASP A 88 -4.01 6.01 -30.26
N ILE A 89 -4.13 6.22 -28.94
CA ILE A 89 -4.87 7.35 -28.37
C ILE A 89 -4.25 8.68 -28.81
N ILE A 90 -2.93 8.83 -28.67
CA ILE A 90 -2.23 10.07 -29.06
C ILE A 90 -2.36 10.30 -30.56
N THR A 91 -2.16 9.27 -31.37
CA THR A 91 -2.25 9.38 -32.84
C THR A 91 -3.63 9.83 -33.29
N ARG A 92 -4.70 9.21 -32.76
CA ARG A 92 -6.08 9.56 -33.12
C ARG A 92 -6.44 10.98 -32.68
N ASN A 93 -6.06 11.37 -31.47
CA ASN A 93 -6.36 12.70 -30.96
C ASN A 93 -5.57 13.77 -31.72
N LYS A 94 -4.28 13.54 -32.01
CA LYS A 94 -3.50 14.45 -32.86
C LYS A 94 -4.14 14.61 -34.23
N ALA A 95 -4.57 13.51 -34.87
CA ALA A 95 -5.27 13.58 -36.14
C ALA A 95 -6.58 14.39 -36.01
N ALA A 96 -7.39 14.15 -34.98
CA ALA A 96 -8.65 14.87 -34.78
C ALA A 96 -8.44 16.38 -34.53
N PHE A 97 -7.45 16.73 -33.72
CA PHE A 97 -7.14 18.11 -33.38
C PHE A 97 -6.43 18.87 -34.51
N CYS A 98 -5.67 18.17 -35.36
CA CYS A 98 -4.87 18.77 -36.42
C CYS A 98 -5.36 18.53 -37.86
N ALA A 99 -6.44 17.78 -38.05
CA ALA A 99 -7.08 17.63 -39.36
C ALA A 99 -7.94 18.83 -39.78
N VAL A 100 -8.26 19.76 -38.86
CA VAL A 100 -9.16 20.89 -39.15
C VAL A 100 -8.35 22.16 -39.46
N GLN A 101 -8.13 22.42 -40.75
CA GLN A 101 -7.54 23.68 -41.25
C GLN A 101 -8.43 24.93 -41.09
N VAL A 102 -9.59 24.84 -40.41
CA VAL A 102 -10.62 25.88 -40.52
C VAL A 102 -11.00 26.55 -39.19
N THR A 103 -10.77 25.98 -37.99
CA THR A 103 -11.29 26.59 -36.74
C THR A 103 -10.61 26.19 -35.43
N LEU A 104 -9.54 25.40 -35.45
CA LEU A 104 -8.68 25.25 -34.27
C LEU A 104 -7.47 26.14 -34.49
N ASP A 105 -7.24 27.03 -33.54
CA ASP A 105 -6.13 27.97 -33.54
C ASP A 105 -4.85 27.25 -34.03
N THR A 106 -4.19 27.79 -35.05
CA THR A 106 -2.97 27.16 -35.63
C THR A 106 -1.91 26.94 -34.54
N ASP A 107 -2.01 27.72 -33.48
CA ASP A 107 -1.26 27.64 -32.23
C ASP A 107 -1.45 26.31 -31.49
N MET A 108 -2.64 25.70 -31.49
CA MET A 108 -2.89 24.47 -30.74
C MET A 108 -2.15 23.26 -31.35
N CYS A 109 -2.16 23.11 -32.67
CA CYS A 109 -1.42 22.04 -33.33
C CYS A 109 0.08 22.27 -33.31
N THR A 110 0.50 23.53 -33.37
CA THR A 110 1.88 23.93 -33.12
C THR A 110 2.32 23.49 -31.73
N GLN A 111 1.51 23.76 -30.70
CA GLN A 111 1.79 23.35 -29.32
C GLN A 111 1.83 21.83 -29.15
N ILE A 112 0.88 21.10 -29.73
CA ILE A 112 0.88 19.62 -29.72
C ILE A 112 2.16 19.08 -30.37
N ASN A 113 2.57 19.65 -31.51
CA ASN A 113 3.80 19.26 -32.19
C ASN A 113 5.06 19.53 -31.35
N ILE A 114 5.08 20.64 -30.61
CA ILE A 114 6.15 20.98 -29.67
C ILE A 114 6.17 19.99 -28.50
N ASN A 115 5.02 19.74 -27.87
CA ASN A 115 4.90 18.84 -26.72
C ASN A 115 5.25 17.38 -27.07
N LEU A 116 4.93 16.95 -28.31
CA LEU A 116 5.35 15.65 -28.83
C LEU A 116 6.84 15.60 -29.19
N GLY A 117 7.48 16.74 -29.43
CA GLY A 117 8.87 16.84 -29.89
C GLY A 117 9.02 16.68 -31.41
N THR A 118 7.94 16.79 -32.17
CA THR A 118 8.01 16.80 -33.65
C THR A 118 8.48 18.14 -34.19
N MET A 119 8.32 19.21 -33.40
CA MET A 119 8.72 20.58 -33.74
C MET A 119 9.38 21.28 -32.55
N LEU A 120 10.34 22.17 -32.82
CA LEU A 120 10.92 23.06 -31.80
C LEU A 120 10.10 24.35 -31.68
N GLU A 121 10.31 25.10 -30.59
CA GLU A 121 9.69 26.43 -30.40
C GLU A 121 10.00 27.42 -31.53
N ASN A 122 11.12 27.24 -32.23
CA ASN A 122 11.49 28.04 -33.40
C ASN A 122 10.83 27.57 -34.73
N GLY A 123 9.87 26.64 -34.66
CA GLY A 123 9.12 26.12 -35.81
C GLY A 123 9.85 25.06 -36.63
N ARG A 124 11.09 24.68 -36.27
CA ARG A 124 11.84 23.67 -37.02
C ARG A 124 11.39 22.25 -36.65
N SER A 125 11.03 21.46 -37.66
CA SER A 125 10.72 20.04 -37.48
C SER A 125 11.96 19.22 -37.12
N VAL A 126 11.83 18.28 -36.18
CA VAL A 126 12.94 17.47 -35.66
C VAL A 126 12.68 15.98 -35.84
N LEU A 127 11.54 15.51 -35.34
CA LEU A 127 11.17 14.10 -35.35
C LEU A 127 9.95 13.87 -36.24
N THR A 128 9.88 12.67 -36.82
CA THR A 128 8.64 12.21 -37.46
C THR A 128 7.58 11.96 -36.39
N ASP A 129 6.31 12.13 -36.74
CA ASP A 129 5.18 11.85 -35.85
C ASP A 129 5.26 10.45 -35.25
N ARG A 130 5.60 9.44 -36.08
CA ARG A 130 5.72 8.05 -35.62
C ARG A 130 6.75 7.91 -34.49
N THR A 131 7.93 8.51 -34.65
CA THR A 131 9.01 8.42 -33.66
C THR A 131 8.66 9.19 -32.39
N ALA A 132 8.21 10.43 -32.55
CA ALA A 132 7.87 11.33 -31.44
C ALA A 132 6.73 10.77 -30.57
N ILE A 133 5.64 10.31 -31.21
CA ILE A 133 4.50 9.72 -30.51
C ILE A 133 4.92 8.44 -29.78
N SER A 134 5.74 7.58 -30.41
CA SER A 134 6.23 6.36 -29.77
C SER A 134 7.09 6.66 -28.54
N GLN A 135 7.99 7.64 -28.63
CA GLN A 135 8.84 8.05 -27.50
C GLN A 135 8.01 8.66 -26.38
N LYS A 136 7.09 9.58 -26.71
CA LYS A 136 6.23 10.23 -25.72
C LYS A 136 5.28 9.25 -25.05
N ALA A 137 4.69 8.32 -25.79
CA ALA A 137 3.85 7.27 -25.22
C ALA A 137 4.64 6.38 -24.26
N GLN A 138 5.88 6.00 -24.62
CA GLN A 138 6.73 5.21 -23.74
C GLN A 138 7.12 5.97 -22.47
N GLU A 139 7.40 7.28 -22.58
CA GLU A 139 7.66 8.15 -21.43
C GLU A 139 6.45 8.21 -20.49
N ILE A 140 5.25 8.46 -21.03
CA ILE A 140 3.99 8.53 -20.26
C ILE A 140 3.72 7.20 -19.54
N VAL A 141 3.84 6.07 -20.24
CA VAL A 141 3.67 4.74 -19.63
C VAL A 141 4.71 4.47 -18.55
N THR A 142 5.95 4.91 -18.76
CA THR A 142 7.03 4.77 -17.78
C THR A 142 6.73 5.57 -16.52
N GLN A 143 6.27 6.82 -16.67
CA GLN A 143 5.86 7.67 -15.55
C GLN A 143 4.67 7.07 -14.80
N GLY A 144 3.65 6.58 -15.51
CA GLY A 144 2.52 5.89 -14.90
C GLY A 144 2.93 4.62 -14.14
N THR A 145 3.89 3.85 -14.67
CA THR A 145 4.44 2.68 -13.96
C THR A 145 5.15 3.09 -12.67
N LYS A 146 5.96 4.15 -12.71
CA LYS A 146 6.62 4.68 -11.51
C LYS A 146 5.61 5.18 -10.47
N ALA A 147 4.58 5.89 -10.89
CA ALA A 147 3.51 6.37 -10.00
C ALA A 147 2.75 5.20 -9.34
N ALA A 148 2.49 4.14 -10.11
CA ALA A 148 1.85 2.93 -9.61
C ALA A 148 2.72 2.22 -8.56
N GLU A 149 4.00 2.05 -8.82
CA GLU A 149 4.95 1.41 -7.90
C GLU A 149 5.14 2.22 -6.62
N ALA A 150 5.28 3.54 -6.73
CA ALA A 150 5.40 4.44 -5.59
C ALA A 150 4.14 4.38 -4.70
N THR A 151 2.95 4.46 -5.29
CA THR A 151 1.68 4.40 -4.54
C THR A 151 1.47 3.03 -3.92
N LYS A 152 1.79 1.94 -4.64
CA LYS A 152 1.74 0.58 -4.11
C LYS A 152 2.67 0.43 -2.89
N ALA A 153 3.89 0.94 -2.97
CA ALA A 153 4.83 0.89 -1.86
C ALA A 153 4.32 1.69 -0.66
N GLN A 154 3.79 2.90 -0.90
CA GLN A 154 3.23 3.76 0.14
C GLN A 154 2.05 3.09 0.86
N VAL A 155 1.03 2.62 0.12
CA VAL A 155 -0.15 1.99 0.71
C VAL A 155 0.20 0.69 1.44
N ALA A 156 1.18 -0.07 0.93
CA ALA A 156 1.66 -1.24 1.63
C ALA A 156 2.36 -0.89 2.95
N ALA A 157 3.16 0.18 2.98
CA ALA A 157 3.81 0.67 4.19
C ALA A 157 2.78 1.19 5.21
N ASP A 158 1.80 1.97 4.75
CA ASP A 158 0.73 2.51 5.60
C ASP A 158 -0.12 1.39 6.22
N GLY A 159 -0.44 0.35 5.44
CA GLY A 159 -1.15 -0.83 5.94
C GLY A 159 -0.38 -1.56 7.04
N LYS A 160 0.94 -1.72 6.88
CA LYS A 160 1.80 -2.31 7.92
C LYS A 160 1.85 -1.45 9.17
N LEU A 161 2.06 -0.15 9.00
CA LEU A 161 2.13 0.82 10.10
C LEU A 161 0.81 0.89 10.89
N ALA A 162 -0.32 0.79 10.20
CA ALA A 162 -1.64 0.74 10.83
C ALA A 162 -1.81 -0.50 11.71
N ILE A 163 -1.34 -1.67 11.25
CA ILE A 163 -1.34 -2.90 12.04
C ILE A 163 -0.43 -2.76 13.26
N GLU A 164 0.81 -2.30 13.08
CA GLU A 164 1.77 -2.10 14.17
C GLU A 164 1.22 -1.18 15.26
N THR A 165 0.68 -0.03 14.85
CA THR A 165 0.08 0.96 15.77
C THR A 165 -1.14 0.40 16.49
N THR A 166 -1.97 -0.39 15.80
CA THR A 166 -3.15 -1.00 16.40
C THR A 166 -2.76 -2.04 17.44
N GLN A 167 -1.82 -2.93 17.13
CA GLN A 167 -1.35 -3.96 18.07
C GLN A 167 -0.67 -3.34 19.29
N GLN A 168 0.13 -2.28 19.08
CA GLN A 168 0.74 -1.54 20.18
C GLN A 168 -0.32 -0.96 21.12
N LYS A 169 -1.35 -0.27 20.59
CA LYS A 169 -2.43 0.29 21.39
C LYS A 169 -3.24 -0.77 22.12
N VAL A 170 -3.55 -1.90 21.47
CA VAL A 170 -4.29 -3.00 22.10
C VAL A 170 -3.51 -3.59 23.26
N ILE A 171 -2.21 -3.83 23.09
CA ILE A 171 -1.36 -4.37 24.15
C ILE A 171 -1.14 -3.35 25.27
N GLU A 172 -0.97 -2.07 24.98
CA GLU A 172 -0.90 -1.01 25.98
C GLU A 172 -2.21 -0.89 26.79
N ALA A 173 -3.36 -0.89 26.12
CA ALA A 173 -4.67 -0.84 26.77
C ALA A 173 -4.94 -2.08 27.63
N ALA A 174 -4.60 -3.27 27.13
CA ALA A 174 -4.66 -4.50 27.90
C ALA A 174 -3.76 -4.37 29.15
N SER A 175 -2.48 -4.01 28.97
CA SER A 175 -1.52 -3.83 30.07
C SER A 175 -2.03 -2.87 31.15
N TYR A 176 -2.66 -1.76 30.73
CA TYR A 176 -3.21 -0.76 31.65
C TYR A 176 -4.38 -1.31 32.48
N ASN A 177 -5.35 -1.99 31.83
CA ASN A 177 -6.46 -2.65 32.54
C ASN A 177 -5.96 -3.72 33.53
N LEU A 178 -4.81 -4.34 33.22
CA LEU A 178 -4.23 -5.43 33.99
C LEU A 178 -3.35 -4.93 35.15
N TYR A 179 -3.15 -3.62 35.30
CA TYR A 179 -2.56 -2.98 36.49
C TYR A 179 -3.52 -3.06 37.71
N SER A 180 -4.80 -3.40 37.50
CA SER A 180 -5.64 -3.91 38.58
C SER A 180 -5.15 -5.31 38.98
N ALA A 181 -4.92 -5.56 40.27
CA ALA A 181 -4.14 -6.70 40.81
C ALA A 181 -4.50 -8.12 40.31
N ILE A 182 -5.67 -8.30 39.71
CA ILE A 182 -6.19 -9.56 39.15
C ILE A 182 -5.65 -9.79 37.72
N GLY A 183 -5.23 -8.74 37.03
CA GLY A 183 -4.91 -8.78 35.61
C GLY A 183 -3.63 -9.48 35.25
N TYR A 184 -2.53 -9.28 36.00
CA TYR A 184 -1.24 -9.88 35.62
C TYR A 184 -1.25 -11.41 35.51
N SER A 185 -1.99 -12.10 36.38
CA SER A 185 -2.15 -13.56 36.28
C SER A 185 -2.97 -13.95 35.06
N ILE A 186 -4.04 -13.21 34.75
CA ILE A 186 -4.90 -13.47 33.60
C ILE A 186 -4.18 -13.18 32.28
N LEU A 187 -3.39 -12.11 32.19
CA LEU A 187 -2.62 -11.80 30.98
C LEU A 187 -1.56 -12.87 30.70
N ALA A 188 -0.83 -13.29 31.73
CA ALA A 188 0.15 -14.35 31.61
C ALA A 188 -0.54 -15.64 31.13
N ILE A 189 -1.69 -15.99 31.70
CA ILE A 189 -2.49 -17.14 31.27
C ILE A 189 -2.98 -16.98 29.83
N LEU A 190 -3.49 -15.82 29.42
CA LEU A 190 -4.00 -15.58 28.07
C LEU A 190 -2.89 -15.60 27.01
N ILE A 191 -1.74 -15.00 27.29
CA ILE A 191 -0.56 -15.05 26.41
C ILE A 191 -0.04 -16.50 26.32
N ILE A 192 0.05 -17.21 27.46
CA ILE A 192 0.46 -18.62 27.48
C ILE A 192 -0.56 -19.48 26.71
N VAL A 193 -1.86 -19.28 26.88
CA VAL A 193 -2.92 -19.99 26.14
C VAL A 193 -2.84 -19.68 24.65
N LEU A 194 -2.73 -18.42 24.23
CA LEU A 194 -2.59 -18.03 22.82
C LEU A 194 -1.36 -18.63 22.16
N ILE A 195 -0.23 -18.68 22.88
CA ILE A 195 1.01 -19.31 22.40
C ILE A 195 0.88 -20.85 22.38
N MET A 196 0.21 -21.45 23.37
CA MET A 196 -0.01 -22.90 23.45
C MET A 196 -1.03 -23.43 22.43
N THR A 197 -2.11 -22.69 22.14
CA THR A 197 -3.12 -23.06 21.13
C THR A 197 -2.62 -22.92 19.70
N LYS A 198 -1.57 -22.14 19.46
CA LYS A 198 -0.88 -22.10 18.15
C LYS A 198 0.13 -23.21 17.95
N ASN A 199 0.66 -23.77 19.03
CA ASN A 199 1.59 -24.88 19.01
C ASN A 199 0.88 -26.25 19.09
N GLU A 200 -0.42 -26.29 18.80
CA GLU A 200 -1.27 -27.48 18.86
C GLU A 200 -1.01 -28.46 17.69
N ASN A 201 0.26 -28.59 17.28
CA ASN A 201 0.73 -29.67 16.41
C ASN A 201 1.74 -30.61 17.07
N GLU A 202 2.18 -30.43 18.32
CA GLU A 202 2.95 -31.47 19.01
C GLU A 202 2.47 -31.68 20.45
N GLU A 203 1.48 -32.57 20.56
CA GLU A 203 1.07 -33.21 21.80
C GLU A 203 2.28 -33.90 22.45
N LYS A 204 2.39 -33.76 23.78
CA LYS A 204 3.23 -34.55 24.74
C LYS A 204 4.54 -33.89 25.18
N THR A 205 4.43 -32.86 26.02
CA THR A 205 5.49 -32.56 26.99
C THR A 205 4.98 -32.66 28.45
N PRO A 206 5.80 -33.21 29.37
CA PRO A 206 5.42 -33.49 30.76
C PRO A 206 5.03 -32.23 31.57
N ILE A 207 5.39 -31.05 31.07
CA ILE A 207 5.01 -29.74 31.61
C ILE A 207 3.47 -29.57 31.63
N TYR A 208 2.75 -30.10 30.64
CA TYR A 208 1.28 -30.05 30.56
C TYR A 208 0.58 -30.72 31.75
N LYS A 209 1.11 -31.85 32.24
CA LYS A 209 0.54 -32.56 33.38
C LYS A 209 0.77 -31.84 34.71
N ILE A 210 1.89 -31.10 34.82
CA ILE A 210 2.24 -30.33 36.02
C ILE A 210 1.33 -29.10 36.13
N ILE A 211 1.12 -28.38 35.02
CA ILE A 211 0.27 -27.18 34.99
C ILE A 211 -1.20 -27.51 35.24
N ARG A 212 -1.74 -28.61 34.67
CA ARG A 212 -3.11 -29.06 34.93
C ARG A 212 -3.36 -29.43 36.40
N ARG A 213 -2.35 -29.96 37.10
CA ARG A 213 -2.44 -30.25 38.54
C ARG A 213 -2.45 -28.97 39.39
N ILE A 214 -1.65 -27.97 39.03
CA ILE A 214 -1.58 -26.70 39.77
C ILE A 214 -2.88 -25.90 39.64
N GLY A 215 -3.52 -25.92 38.45
CA GLY A 215 -4.80 -25.24 38.22
C GLY A 215 -5.97 -25.78 39.05
N ILE A 216 -5.98 -27.08 39.38
CA ILE A 216 -7.04 -27.70 40.21
C ILE A 216 -6.87 -27.33 41.69
N THR A 217 -5.63 -27.24 42.19
CA THR A 217 -5.36 -26.93 43.60
C THR A 217 -5.62 -25.45 43.94
N CYS A 218 -5.53 -24.55 42.96
CA CYS A 218 -5.75 -23.11 43.15
C CYS A 218 -7.23 -22.69 43.13
N LEU A 219 -8.13 -23.59 42.73
CA LEU A 219 -9.59 -23.38 42.75
C LEU A 219 -10.27 -23.85 44.05
N LEU A 220 -9.49 -24.34 45.03
CA LEU A 220 -10.00 -24.89 46.30
C LEU A 220 -9.64 -24.02 47.53
N TYR A 221 -9.29 -22.75 47.35
CA TYR A 221 -9.13 -21.78 48.44
C TYR A 221 -9.72 -20.42 48.08
#